data_AF-B0X3X8-F1
#
_entry.id   AF-B0X3X8-F1
#
_cell.length_a   1.000
_cell.length_b   1.000
_cell.length_c   1.000
_cell.angle_alpha   90.00
_cell.angle_beta   90.00
_cell.angle_gamma   90.00
#
_symmetry.space_group_name_H-M   'P 1'
#
loop_
_entity.id
_entity.type
_entity.pdbx_description
1 polymer ?
#
loop_
_entity_poly.entity_id
_entity_poly.type
_entity_poly.pdbx_seq_one_letter_code
_entity_poly.pdbx_strand_id
1 'polypeptide(L)'
;MQIGLAMNATKTKYMKGRGSKDMGPPCLTPLAVDGDELEEVDEFVCLRSLVTANNNTSRSIQTRIYAGNRAYFEVRKTLTSDVARS
;
A
#
# COMPACT_ATOMS: atom_id res chain seq x y z
N MET A 1 -29.00 13.47 -16.61
CA MET A 1 -29.31 12.57 -15.47
C MET A 1 -28.38 11.38 -15.60
N GLN A 2 -27.43 11.20 -14.69
CA GLN A 2 -26.52 10.06 -14.73
C GLN A 2 -27.28 8.85 -14.17
N ILE A 3 -27.48 7.83 -14.99
CA ILE A 3 -28.24 6.62 -14.64
C ILE A 3 -27.20 5.49 -14.52
N GLY A 4 -26.86 5.09 -13.30
CA GLY A 4 -25.86 4.04 -13.04
C GLY A 4 -24.96 4.30 -11.82
N LEU A 5 -23.93 3.47 -11.65
CA LEU A 5 -22.91 3.64 -10.61
C LEU A 5 -21.98 4.79 -11.00
N ALA A 6 -21.97 5.88 -10.24
CA ALA A 6 -21.07 7.00 -10.43
C ALA A 6 -19.75 6.78 -9.66
N MET A 7 -18.62 6.94 -10.35
CA MET A 7 -17.30 6.90 -9.73
C MET A 7 -17.05 8.21 -8.98
N ASN A 8 -16.48 8.13 -7.77
CA ASN A 8 -15.99 9.31 -7.07
C ASN A 8 -14.51 9.51 -7.41
N ALA A 9 -14.21 10.43 -8.33
CA ALA A 9 -12.84 10.69 -8.76
C ALA A 9 -11.90 11.10 -7.60
N THR A 10 -12.37 11.93 -6.66
CA THR A 10 -11.57 12.35 -5.50
C THR A 10 -11.19 11.22 -4.54
N LYS A 11 -11.94 10.11 -4.55
CA LYS A 11 -11.66 8.92 -3.73
C LYS A 11 -11.03 7.79 -4.53
N THR A 12 -10.90 7.94 -5.84
CA THR A 12 -10.41 6.89 -6.73
C THR A 12 -9.01 7.24 -7.19
N LYS A 13 -8.09 6.31 -6.99
CA LYS A 13 -6.71 6.40 -7.48
C LYS A 13 -6.41 5.17 -8.31
N TYR A 14 -5.46 5.26 -9.22
CA TYR A 14 -5.04 4.12 -10.04
C TYR A 14 -3.55 3.86 -9.88
N MET A 15 -3.14 2.61 -10.11
CA MET A 15 -1.74 2.23 -10.17
C MET A 15 -1.46 1.63 -11.55
N LYS A 16 -0.43 2.13 -12.23
CA LYS A 16 0.05 1.56 -13.48
C LYS A 16 1.13 0.54 -13.18
N GLY A 17 0.92 -0.72 -13.58
CA GLY A 17 1.94 -1.76 -13.44
C GLY A 17 3.14 -1.43 -14.34
N ARG A 18 4.31 -1.22 -13.73
CA ARG A 18 5.56 -1.02 -14.47
C ARG A 18 6.29 -2.36 -14.51
N GLY A 19 6.21 -3.05 -15.65
CA GLY A 19 6.99 -4.27 -15.86
C GLY A 19 8.49 -3.99 -15.80
N SER A 20 9.30 -5.03 -15.61
CA SER A 20 10.77 -4.91 -15.47
C SER A 20 11.51 -4.28 -16.65
N LYS A 21 10.82 -4.01 -17.77
CA LYS A 21 11.38 -3.44 -19.00
C LYS A 21 10.96 -1.99 -19.28
N ASP A 22 9.92 -1.48 -18.64
CA ASP A 22 9.45 -0.10 -18.84
C ASP A 22 10.05 0.83 -17.80
N MET A 23 11.35 1.11 -17.95
CA MET A 23 12.05 2.22 -17.31
C MET A 23 11.90 3.52 -18.13
N GLY A 24 10.83 3.61 -18.94
CA GLY A 24 10.49 4.85 -19.63
C GLY A 24 10.09 5.93 -18.62
N PRO A 25 10.28 7.22 -18.95
CA PRO A 25 9.83 8.31 -18.10
C PRO A 25 8.34 8.13 -17.74
N PRO A 26 7.90 8.58 -16.55
CA PRO A 26 6.48 8.56 -16.18
C PRO A 26 5.65 9.05 -17.36
N CYS A 27 4.68 8.23 -17.77
CA CYS A 27 3.78 8.60 -18.86
C CYS A 27 3.05 9.86 -18.39
N LEU A 28 3.41 11.01 -18.93
CA LEU A 28 2.90 12.33 -18.49
C LEU A 28 1.42 12.53 -18.84
N THR A 29 0.76 11.51 -19.37
CA THR A 29 -0.65 11.54 -19.74
C THR A 29 -1.49 11.06 -18.56
N PRO A 30 -2.23 11.96 -17.88
CA PRO A 30 -3.14 11.56 -16.81
C PRO A 30 -4.20 10.61 -17.36
N LEU A 31 -4.55 9.58 -16.59
CA LEU A 31 -5.70 8.74 -16.93
C LEU A 31 -6.98 9.51 -16.61
N ALA A 32 -7.65 9.98 -17.65
CA ALA A 32 -8.98 10.58 -17.53
C ALA A 32 -10.07 9.50 -17.66
N VAL A 33 -11.01 9.46 -16.72
CA VAL A 33 -12.19 8.60 -16.74
C VAL A 33 -13.41 9.49 -16.56
N ASP A 34 -14.35 9.45 -17.51
CA ASP A 34 -15.55 10.29 -17.52
C ASP A 34 -15.27 11.81 -17.44
N GLY A 35 -14.12 12.25 -17.96
CA GLY A 35 -13.67 13.64 -17.91
C GLY A 35 -12.93 14.04 -16.64
N ASP A 36 -12.92 13.18 -15.62
CA ASP A 36 -12.15 13.40 -14.39
C ASP A 36 -10.76 12.77 -14.49
N GLU A 37 -9.73 13.54 -14.16
CA GLU A 37 -8.37 13.04 -14.03
C GLU A 37 -8.19 12.26 -12.72
N LEU A 38 -7.69 11.04 -12.81
CA LEU A 38 -7.38 10.22 -11.65
C LEU A 38 -5.92 10.40 -11.22
N GLU A 39 -5.68 10.30 -9.91
CA GLU A 39 -4.34 10.32 -9.35
C GLU A 39 -3.64 8.96 -9.57
N GLU A 40 -2.43 8.99 -10.17
CA GLU A 40 -1.54 7.82 -10.24
C GLU A 40 -0.81 7.64 -8.91
N VAL A 41 -0.82 6.41 -8.37
CA VAL A 41 -0.05 6.03 -7.19
C VAL A 41 0.94 4.93 -7.51
N ASP A 42 2.10 4.96 -6.86
CA ASP A 42 3.14 3.92 -6.99
C ASP A 42 2.93 2.73 -6.03
N GLU A 43 2.18 2.94 -4.95
CA GLU A 43 1.88 1.92 -3.96
C GLU A 43 0.51 2.12 -3.30
N PHE A 44 -0.14 1.01 -2.97
CA PHE A 44 -1.38 1.02 -2.19
C PHE A 44 -1.53 -0.25 -1.35
N VAL A 45 -2.37 -0.19 -0.32
CA VAL A 45 -2.66 -1.36 0.53
C VAL A 45 -3.93 -2.03 0.03
N CYS A 46 -3.83 -3.29 -0.35
CA CYS A 46 -4.95 -4.14 -0.73
C CYS A 46 -4.97 -5.38 0.17
N LEU A 47 -6.09 -5.61 0.88
CA LEU A 47 -6.25 -6.79 1.74
C LEU A 47 -5.07 -6.99 2.70
N ARG A 48 -4.57 -5.90 3.32
CA ARG A 48 -3.40 -5.87 4.22
C ARG A 48 -2.06 -6.24 3.56
N SER A 49 -2.01 -6.27 2.23
CA SER A 49 -0.79 -6.45 1.47
C SER A 49 -0.44 -5.14 0.77
N LEU A 50 0.82 -4.73 0.88
CA LEU A 50 1.34 -3.59 0.13
C LEU A 50 1.55 -4.05 -1.32
N VAL A 51 0.84 -3.41 -2.24
CA VAL A 51 0.97 -3.59 -3.68
C VAL A 51 1.82 -2.43 -4.19
N THR A 52 2.88 -2.71 -4.93
CA THR A 52 3.76 -1.68 -5.51
C THR A 52 3.86 -1.85 -7.02
N ALA A 53 4.00 -0.73 -7.74
CA ALA A 53 4.05 -0.71 -9.20
C ALA A 53 5.22 -1.53 -9.79
N ASN A 54 6.31 -1.66 -9.03
CA ASN A 54 7.54 -2.36 -9.39
C ASN A 54 7.67 -3.78 -8.80
N ASN A 55 6.60 -4.32 -8.20
CA ASN A 55 6.60 -5.63 -7.55
C ASN A 55 7.70 -5.81 -6.47
N ASN A 56 8.08 -4.72 -5.81
CA ASN A 56 9.03 -4.73 -4.70
C ASN A 56 8.36 -5.23 -3.41
N THR A 57 8.28 -6.55 -3.28
CA THR A 57 7.70 -7.22 -2.10
C THR A 57 8.56 -7.07 -0.85
N SER A 58 9.85 -6.73 -0.98
CA SER A 58 10.82 -6.62 0.12
C SER A 58 10.35 -5.66 1.22
N ARG A 59 9.75 -4.52 0.84
CA ARG A 59 9.24 -3.53 1.79
C ARG A 59 8.09 -4.09 2.64
N SER A 60 7.20 -4.86 2.01
CA SER A 60 6.09 -5.53 2.71
C SER A 60 6.61 -6.58 3.70
N ILE A 61 7.63 -7.34 3.31
CA ILE A 61 8.26 -8.37 4.13
C ILE A 61 8.96 -7.72 5.34
N GLN A 62 9.76 -6.69 5.11
CA GLN A 62 10.43 -5.94 6.18
C GLN A 62 9.45 -5.33 7.18
N THR A 63 8.34 -4.76 6.69
CA THR A 63 7.29 -4.20 7.55
C THR A 63 6.69 -5.27 8.46
N ARG A 64 6.42 -6.47 7.92
CA ARG A 64 5.88 -7.60 8.70
C ARG A 64 6.90 -8.12 9.72
N ILE A 65 8.17 -8.22 9.36
CA ILE A 65 9.26 -8.60 10.28
C ILE A 65 9.35 -7.60 11.43
N TYR A 66 9.35 -6.29 11.13
CA TYR A 66 9.42 -5.26 12.14
C TYR A 66 8.23 -5.30 13.11
N ALA A 67 7.01 -5.43 12.58
CA ALA A 67 5.81 -5.56 13.40
C ALA A 67 5.85 -6.81 14.30
N GLY A 68 6.31 -7.95 13.76
CA GLY A 68 6.50 -9.19 14.52
C GLY A 68 7.54 -9.05 15.64
N ASN A 69 8.70 -8.46 15.33
CA ASN A 69 9.75 -8.20 16.32
C ASN A 69 9.24 -7.29 17.44
N ARG A 70 8.55 -6.20 17.08
CA ARG A 70 7.95 -5.28 18.05
C ARG A 70 6.98 -6.02 18.98
N ALA A 71 6.05 -6.78 18.43
CA ALA A 71 5.08 -7.56 19.22
C ALA A 71 5.78 -8.56 20.15
N TYR A 72 6.81 -9.27 19.67
CA TYR A 72 7.60 -10.19 20.47
C TYR A 72 8.27 -9.49 21.66
N PHE A 73 8.94 -8.36 21.42
CA PHE A 73 9.64 -7.63 22.49
C PHE A 73 8.68 -6.97 23.48
N GLU A 74 7.52 -6.48 23.02
CA GLU A 74 6.47 -5.97 23.91
C GLU A 74 5.94 -7.07 24.84
N VAL A 75 5.62 -8.25 24.31
CA VAL A 75 5.16 -9.40 25.11
C VAL A 75 6.24 -9.86 26.09
N ARG A 76 7.49 -10.01 25.62
CA ARG A 76 8.61 -10.40 26.49
C ARG A 76 8.79 -9.42 27.64
N LYS A 77 8.72 -8.11 27.38
CA LYS A 77 8.83 -7.08 28.41
C LYS A 77 7.77 -7.26 29.49
N THR A 78 6.50 -7.44 29.09
CA THR A 78 5.37 -7.63 30.02
C THR A 78 5.54 -8.87 30.89
N LEU A 79 5.89 -10.02 30.29
CA LEU A 79 6.09 -11.27 31.04
C LEU A 79 7.26 -11.20 32.00
N THR A 80 8.34 -10.51 31.63
CA THR A 80 9.51 -10.35 32.50
C THR A 80 9.24 -9.39 33.67
N SER A 81 8.37 -8.39 33.47
CA SER A 81 7.96 -7.49 34.55
C SER A 81 7.01 -8.13 35.55
N ASP A 82 6.16 -9.08 35.13
CA ASP A 82 5.26 -9.80 36.03
C ASP A 82 6.03 -10.78 36.92
N VAL A 83 7.02 -11.49 36.36
CA VAL A 83 7.92 -12.36 37.14
C VAL A 83 8.75 -11.57 38.16
N ALA A 84 9.10 -10.30 37.87
CA ALA A 84 9.84 -9.46 38.81
C ALA A 84 8.96 -8.88 39.95
N ARG A 85 7.63 -9.07 39.89
CA ARG A 85 6.66 -8.57 40.89
C ARG A 85 6.02 -9.68 41.74
N SER A 86 6.29 -10.95 41.44
CA SER A 86 5.90 -12.13 42.24
C SER A 86 6.99 -12.55 43.21
#